data_AF-A0A383C8C5-F1
#
_entry.id   AF-A0A383C8C5-F1
#
_cell.length_a   1.000
_cell.length_b   1.000
_cell.length_c   1.000
_cell.angle_alpha   90.00
_cell.angle_beta   90.00
_cell.angle_gamma   90.00
#
_symmetry.space_group_name_H-M   'P 1'
#
loop_
_entity.id
_entity.type
_entity.pdbx_description
1 polymer ?
#
loop_
_entity_poly.entity_id
_entity_poly.type
_entity_poly.pdbx_seq_one_letter_code
_entity_poly.pdbx_strand_id
1 'polypeptide(L)'
;CGDGSCNGDETYDTCPEDCNEPGTCDTGQVVDCDGSGECWPESWIGDGFADCNDQAYGADLTCYDCDGGDCPDSDPGCGDPGDTYGCTDPEACNYDSDATMDDGSCAEYDDCGECGGDGPMEMCSDGSYVCDASDCPPEDPDVYIIAGDATVSGGMAYVSLSYESTQEVAGIQFTISDEPDVATAVAFDADDDVFMASSNDSGGDVTGVFFSISGAALPATDEATQFAVLTYELSAELGAGD
;
A
#
# COMPACT_ATOMS: atom_id res chain seq x y z
N CYS A 1 -31.64 25.11 52.89
CA CYS A 1 -30.58 24.28 52.25
C CYS A 1 -29.24 24.28 53.02
N GLY A 2 -29.16 23.75 54.23
CA GLY A 2 -27.85 23.66 54.90
C GLY A 2 -27.92 22.91 56.22
N ASP A 3 -28.75 23.35 57.15
CA ASP A 3 -28.95 22.66 58.43
C ASP A 3 -30.14 23.15 59.27
N GLY A 4 -30.96 24.03 58.74
CA GLY A 4 -32.38 23.72 58.79
C GLY A 4 -33.23 24.59 59.69
N SER A 5 -33.87 25.56 59.04
CA SER A 5 -35.16 25.25 58.40
C SER A 5 -35.64 26.45 57.59
N CYS A 6 -36.04 26.21 56.34
CA CYS A 6 -36.89 27.12 55.56
C CYS A 6 -38.07 26.35 54.95
N ASN A 7 -39.28 26.85 55.18
CA ASN A 7 -40.42 25.96 55.09
C ASN A 7 -41.20 26.24 53.81
N GLY A 8 -41.22 25.27 52.90
CA GLY A 8 -42.19 25.09 51.82
C GLY A 8 -41.62 25.24 50.41
N ASP A 9 -40.85 26.29 50.17
CA ASP A 9 -40.24 26.62 48.87
C ASP A 9 -38.89 27.32 49.12
N GLU A 10 -37.85 26.59 49.55
CA GLU A 10 -36.52 27.16 49.78
C GLU A 10 -35.72 27.28 48.48
N THR A 11 -35.22 28.46 48.22
CA THR A 11 -34.28 28.82 47.17
C THR A 11 -33.36 29.89 47.75
N TYR A 12 -32.25 30.22 47.10
CA TYR A 12 -31.47 31.39 47.48
C TYR A 12 -32.34 32.65 47.67
N ASP A 13 -33.32 32.86 46.79
CA ASP A 13 -34.20 34.04 46.84
C ASP A 13 -35.20 34.02 48.02
N THR A 14 -35.57 32.84 48.50
CA THR A 14 -36.60 32.66 49.53
C THR A 14 -36.03 32.26 50.88
N CYS A 15 -34.78 31.80 50.93
CA CYS A 15 -34.05 31.52 52.15
C CYS A 15 -32.53 31.64 52.00
N PRO A 16 -32.00 32.87 51.82
CA PRO A 16 -30.57 33.10 51.61
C PRO A 16 -29.69 32.82 52.85
N GLU A 17 -30.30 32.60 54.02
CA GLU A 17 -29.59 32.33 55.28
C GLU A 17 -29.24 30.85 55.45
N ASP A 18 -29.96 29.99 54.75
CA ASP A 18 -29.79 28.54 54.77
C ASP A 18 -29.74 28.03 53.32
N CYS A 19 -29.75 28.82 52.25
CA CYS A 19 -29.55 28.34 50.89
C CYS A 19 -28.53 29.24 50.19
N ASN A 20 -27.48 28.61 49.67
CA ASN A 20 -26.44 29.30 48.93
C ASN A 20 -26.95 29.85 47.60
N GLU A 21 -26.29 30.89 47.09
CA GLU A 21 -26.54 31.42 45.75
C GLU A 21 -26.30 30.30 44.72
N PRO A 22 -27.13 30.17 43.67
CA PRO A 22 -26.92 29.14 42.65
C PRO A 22 -25.50 29.21 42.09
N GLY A 23 -24.76 28.11 42.20
CA GLY A 23 -23.34 28.04 41.82
C GLY A 23 -22.35 28.40 42.94
N THR A 24 -22.80 28.51 44.20
CA THR A 24 -21.93 28.68 45.37
C THR A 24 -22.13 27.54 46.36
N CYS A 25 -21.02 27.06 46.94
CA CYS A 25 -21.00 25.92 47.85
C CYS A 25 -20.78 26.34 49.30
N ASP A 26 -21.12 25.45 50.23
CA ASP A 26 -20.91 25.68 51.66
C ASP A 26 -19.42 25.80 52.01
N THR A 27 -19.11 26.33 53.19
CA THR A 27 -17.72 26.45 53.65
C THR A 27 -17.04 25.08 53.74
N GLY A 28 -15.94 24.91 53.02
CA GLY A 28 -15.21 23.64 52.90
C GLY A 28 -15.65 22.76 51.72
N GLN A 29 -16.46 23.30 50.81
CA GLN A 29 -16.85 22.68 49.56
C GLN A 29 -16.52 23.59 48.36
N VAL A 30 -16.35 22.96 47.21
CA VAL A 30 -16.05 23.57 45.92
C VAL A 30 -17.11 23.17 44.90
N VAL A 31 -17.36 24.06 43.92
CA VAL A 31 -18.35 23.80 42.88
C VAL A 31 -17.77 22.87 41.82
N ASP A 32 -18.58 21.94 41.33
CA ASP A 32 -18.26 21.06 40.22
C ASP A 32 -17.95 21.85 38.93
N CYS A 33 -16.92 21.43 38.22
CA CYS A 33 -16.45 22.07 37.00
C CYS A 33 -17.32 21.71 35.76
N ASP A 34 -18.21 20.72 35.85
CA ASP A 34 -19.11 20.28 34.76
C ASP A 34 -20.29 21.26 34.49
N GLY A 35 -20.46 22.27 35.34
CA GLY A 35 -21.52 23.27 35.25
C GLY A 35 -22.89 22.80 35.75
N SER A 36 -22.97 21.63 36.39
CA SER A 36 -24.16 21.14 37.10
C SER A 36 -24.50 21.98 38.33
N GLY A 37 -23.50 22.65 38.91
CA GLY A 37 -23.62 23.37 40.17
C GLY A 37 -23.66 22.44 41.39
N GLU A 38 -23.27 21.17 41.23
CA GLU A 38 -23.02 20.26 42.35
C GLU A 38 -21.82 20.74 43.19
N CYS A 39 -21.77 20.30 44.45
CA CYS A 39 -20.76 20.75 45.41
C CYS A 39 -20.05 19.54 46.02
N TRP A 40 -18.72 19.57 45.97
CA TRP A 40 -17.86 18.51 46.46
C TRP A 40 -16.93 19.02 47.57
N PRO A 41 -16.47 18.18 48.51
CA PRO A 41 -15.55 18.61 49.56
C PRO A 41 -14.24 19.16 48.98
N GLU A 42 -13.77 20.31 49.48
CA GLU A 42 -12.46 20.87 49.10
C GLU A 42 -11.31 19.90 49.43
N SER A 43 -11.52 18.99 50.39
CA SER A 43 -10.56 17.95 50.75
C SER A 43 -10.32 16.89 49.67
N TRP A 44 -11.14 16.88 48.62
CA TRP A 44 -10.94 15.99 47.47
C TRP A 44 -9.94 16.58 46.48
N ILE A 45 -9.68 17.89 46.54
CA ILE A 45 -8.66 18.53 45.70
C ILE A 45 -7.25 18.10 46.15
N GLY A 46 -6.49 17.44 45.28
CA GLY A 46 -5.09 17.11 45.54
C GLY A 46 -4.90 16.07 46.63
N ASP A 47 -5.87 15.15 46.78
CA ASP A 47 -5.91 14.16 47.85
C ASP A 47 -5.14 12.85 47.54
N GLY A 48 -4.57 12.77 46.35
CA GLY A 48 -3.83 11.62 45.80
C GLY A 48 -4.71 10.63 45.03
N PHE A 49 -6.00 10.88 44.89
CA PHE A 49 -6.92 10.20 43.98
C PHE A 49 -7.24 11.12 42.81
N ALA A 50 -7.50 10.55 41.63
CA ALA A 50 -7.67 11.33 40.41
C ALA A 50 -9.16 11.59 40.14
N ASP A 51 -9.70 12.74 40.56
CA ASP A 51 -11.08 13.18 40.35
C ASP A 51 -11.21 14.03 39.06
N CYS A 52 -10.82 13.39 37.95
CA CYS A 52 -10.72 13.93 36.60
C CYS A 52 -12.08 14.09 35.90
N ASN A 53 -12.11 14.60 34.67
CA ASN A 53 -13.34 14.84 33.88
C ASN A 53 -14.20 13.58 33.68
N ASP A 54 -13.64 12.39 33.91
CA ASP A 54 -14.38 11.14 33.93
C ASP A 54 -14.08 10.38 35.24
N GLN A 55 -14.83 10.59 36.34
CA GLN A 55 -14.70 9.76 37.56
C GLN A 55 -15.77 9.84 38.68
N ALA A 56 -15.48 9.11 39.78
CA ALA A 56 -16.41 8.50 40.72
C ALA A 56 -17.40 9.47 41.38
N TYR A 57 -18.65 9.04 41.47
CA TYR A 57 -19.76 9.86 41.99
C TYR A 57 -20.08 11.12 41.16
N GLY A 58 -19.38 11.35 40.03
CA GLY A 58 -19.68 12.43 39.08
C GLY A 58 -18.98 13.75 39.38
N ALA A 59 -17.97 13.77 40.25
CA ALA A 59 -17.22 14.98 40.57
C ALA A 59 -16.19 15.30 39.48
N ASP A 60 -16.36 16.42 38.77
CA ASP A 60 -15.32 16.99 37.91
C ASP A 60 -14.62 18.14 38.66
N LEU A 61 -13.36 17.92 39.06
CA LEU A 61 -12.52 18.90 39.77
C LEU A 61 -11.39 19.45 38.91
N THR A 62 -11.45 19.26 37.58
CA THR A 62 -10.37 19.67 36.66
C THR A 62 -10.04 21.16 36.70
N CYS A 63 -11.02 22.01 37.02
CA CYS A 63 -10.85 23.46 37.15
C CYS A 63 -10.04 23.91 38.39
N TYR A 64 -9.70 23.01 39.30
CA TYR A 64 -8.88 23.27 40.49
C TYR A 64 -7.45 22.73 40.34
N ASP A 65 -6.73 23.25 39.33
CA ASP A 65 -5.34 22.84 39.04
C ASP A 65 -5.23 21.32 38.80
N CYS A 66 -6.16 20.77 38.00
CA CYS A 66 -6.19 19.34 37.70
C CYS A 66 -6.30 18.46 38.92
N ASP A 67 -7.26 18.80 39.80
CA ASP A 67 -7.39 18.14 41.08
C ASP A 67 -6.06 18.23 41.88
N GLY A 68 -5.49 19.45 41.97
CA GLY A 68 -4.20 19.67 42.63
C GLY A 68 -3.02 18.90 42.03
N GLY A 69 -3.12 18.48 40.76
CA GLY A 69 -2.12 17.72 40.02
C GLY A 69 -2.28 16.20 40.09
N ASP A 70 -3.42 15.71 40.59
CA ASP A 70 -3.73 14.28 40.61
C ASP A 70 -4.30 13.76 39.27
N CYS A 71 -4.75 14.66 38.39
CA CYS A 71 -5.13 14.33 37.02
C CYS A 71 -3.96 14.42 36.04
N PRO A 72 -3.89 13.51 35.03
CA PRO A 72 -2.87 13.59 34.00
C PRO A 72 -3.10 14.81 33.09
N ASP A 73 -2.02 15.41 32.59
CA ASP A 73 -2.05 16.55 31.64
C ASP A 73 -2.86 16.27 30.35
N SER A 74 -3.16 14.99 30.08
CA SER A 74 -3.97 14.56 28.94
C SER A 74 -5.48 14.56 29.22
N ASP A 75 -5.92 14.88 30.44
CA ASP A 75 -7.33 14.83 30.82
C ASP A 75 -8.12 16.03 30.22
N PRO A 76 -9.29 15.82 29.62
CA PRO A 76 -10.09 16.92 29.07
C PRO A 76 -10.52 17.89 30.17
N GLY A 77 -10.13 19.17 30.09
CA GLY A 77 -10.37 20.15 31.16
C GLY A 77 -9.12 20.49 31.99
N CYS A 78 -8.06 19.69 31.83
CA CYS A 78 -6.78 19.84 32.49
C CYS A 78 -5.68 20.50 31.67
N GLY A 79 -5.84 20.59 30.34
CA GLY A 79 -4.94 21.37 29.50
C GLY A 79 -5.13 22.87 29.71
N ASP A 80 -4.03 23.63 29.76
CA ASP A 80 -4.12 25.09 29.73
C ASP A 80 -4.82 25.48 28.41
N PRO A 81 -5.79 26.42 28.39
CA PRO A 81 -6.44 26.87 27.17
C PRO A 81 -5.48 27.52 26.14
N GLY A 82 -4.16 27.57 26.43
CA GLY A 82 -3.09 27.93 25.51
C GLY A 82 -2.37 26.75 24.84
N ASP A 83 -2.64 25.49 25.21
CA ASP A 83 -1.92 24.35 24.63
C ASP A 83 -2.43 24.02 23.23
N THR A 84 -1.52 24.10 22.26
CA THR A 84 -1.76 23.72 20.87
C THR A 84 -1.03 22.41 20.60
N TYR A 85 -1.80 21.38 20.27
CA TYR A 85 -1.27 20.04 20.00
C TYR A 85 -0.90 19.92 18.52
N GLY A 86 0.28 19.38 18.26
CA GLY A 86 0.79 19.09 16.91
C GLY A 86 2.25 18.65 16.97
N CYS A 87 2.86 18.37 15.82
CA CYS A 87 4.25 17.93 15.80
C CYS A 87 5.22 19.07 16.21
N THR A 88 5.99 18.86 17.28
CA THR A 88 6.96 19.85 17.78
C THR A 88 8.40 19.63 17.28
N ASP A 89 8.64 18.58 16.51
CA ASP A 89 9.96 18.26 15.96
C ASP A 89 10.23 19.07 14.67
N PRO A 90 11.24 19.98 14.66
CA PRO A 90 11.55 20.78 13.48
C PRO A 90 12.17 20.00 12.32
N GLU A 91 12.63 18.76 12.53
CA GLU A 91 13.12 17.88 11.46
C GLU A 91 11.98 17.09 10.80
N ALA A 92 10.81 16.99 11.44
CA ALA A 92 9.63 16.32 10.89
C ALA A 92 8.98 17.10 9.74
N CYS A 93 8.42 16.36 8.78
CA CYS A 93 7.82 16.94 7.58
C CYS A 93 6.50 17.69 7.85
N ASN A 94 5.83 17.38 8.95
CA ASN A 94 4.59 17.99 9.42
C ASN A 94 4.79 18.85 10.68
N TYR A 95 6.00 19.38 10.90
CA TYR A 95 6.28 20.31 11.99
C TYR A 95 5.26 21.45 12.05
N ASP A 96 4.64 21.63 13.21
CA ASP A 96 3.73 22.73 13.51
C ASP A 96 4.42 23.72 14.44
N SER A 97 4.68 24.93 13.92
CA SER A 97 5.34 25.98 14.69
C SER A 97 4.46 26.59 15.78
N ASP A 98 3.14 26.40 15.69
CA ASP A 98 2.19 26.89 16.68
C ASP A 98 1.96 25.84 17.79
N ALA A 99 2.38 24.59 17.59
CA ALA A 99 2.28 23.54 18.59
C ALA A 99 3.19 23.81 19.80
N THR A 100 2.60 23.77 20.99
CA THR A 100 3.30 23.88 22.29
C THR A 100 3.52 22.51 22.93
N MET A 101 2.75 21.50 22.50
CA MET A 101 2.78 20.13 23.03
C MET A 101 2.75 19.12 21.88
N ASP A 102 3.63 18.12 21.95
CA ASP A 102 3.70 17.03 20.98
C ASP A 102 2.52 16.07 21.16
N ASP A 103 1.77 15.82 20.09
CA ASP A 103 0.67 14.86 20.05
C ASP A 103 1.08 13.48 19.48
N GLY A 104 2.36 13.31 19.15
CA GLY A 104 2.90 12.10 18.55
C GLY A 104 2.56 11.94 17.06
N SER A 105 2.08 13.01 16.40
CA SER A 105 1.78 13.00 14.97
C SER A 105 3.02 13.19 14.08
N CYS A 106 4.19 13.49 14.64
CA CYS A 106 5.41 13.75 13.87
C CYS A 106 5.71 12.64 12.87
N ALA A 107 5.91 13.04 11.62
CA ALA A 107 6.13 12.17 10.48
C ALA A 107 7.44 12.52 9.75
N GLU A 108 8.02 11.49 9.15
CA GLU A 108 9.20 11.61 8.29
C GLU A 108 8.78 11.54 6.82
N TYR A 109 9.63 12.05 5.92
CA TYR A 109 9.48 11.77 4.50
C TYR A 109 9.86 10.32 4.22
N ASP A 110 9.03 9.62 3.45
CA ASP A 110 9.38 8.30 2.93
C ASP A 110 10.34 8.39 1.73
N ASP A 111 10.71 7.23 1.17
CA ASP A 111 11.56 7.14 -0.02
C ASP A 111 10.91 7.77 -1.28
N CYS A 112 9.60 8.03 -1.24
CA CYS A 112 8.82 8.71 -2.27
C CYS A 112 8.69 10.22 -2.05
N GLY A 113 9.21 10.74 -0.94
CA GLY A 113 9.10 12.15 -0.57
C GLY A 113 7.72 12.54 -0.08
N GLU A 114 6.87 11.59 0.31
CA GLU A 114 5.57 11.84 0.91
C GLU A 114 5.70 11.90 2.44
N CYS A 115 5.01 12.86 3.05
CA CYS A 115 5.09 13.08 4.50
C CYS A 115 4.24 12.05 5.24
N GLY A 116 4.87 11.16 6.01
CA GLY A 116 4.18 10.05 6.69
C GLY A 116 3.66 8.98 5.73
N GLY A 117 4.26 8.87 4.54
CA GLY A 117 3.91 7.86 3.55
C GLY A 117 4.36 6.45 3.96
N ASP A 118 3.74 5.45 3.34
CA ASP A 118 4.06 4.03 3.53
C ASP A 118 5.25 3.56 2.64
N GLY A 119 5.84 4.47 1.86
CA GLY A 119 6.90 4.18 0.90
C GLY A 119 6.39 3.66 -0.45
N PRO A 120 7.29 3.09 -1.29
CA PRO A 120 6.96 2.59 -2.61
C PRO A 120 5.96 1.42 -2.54
N MET A 121 4.75 1.63 -3.05
CA MET A 121 3.68 0.61 -3.07
C MET A 121 3.34 0.09 -4.47
N GLU A 122 3.83 0.75 -5.53
CA GLU A 122 3.56 0.32 -6.90
C GLU A 122 4.54 -0.77 -7.32
N MET A 123 4.03 -1.97 -7.60
CA MET A 123 4.84 -3.11 -8.04
C MET A 123 4.94 -3.13 -9.57
N CYS A 124 6.16 -3.02 -10.09
CA CYS A 124 6.46 -3.15 -11.51
C CYS A 124 6.48 -4.61 -11.97
N SER A 125 6.42 -4.85 -13.28
CA SER A 125 6.44 -6.21 -13.85
C SER A 125 7.74 -6.97 -13.61
N ASP A 126 8.85 -6.25 -13.38
CA ASP A 126 10.13 -6.84 -12.98
C ASP A 126 10.20 -7.22 -11.49
N GLY A 127 9.14 -6.92 -10.72
CA GLY A 127 9.02 -7.18 -9.29
C GLY A 127 9.65 -6.11 -8.39
N SER A 128 10.13 -4.99 -8.95
CA SER A 128 10.54 -3.81 -8.18
C SER A 128 9.34 -3.03 -7.65
N TYR A 129 9.55 -2.24 -6.59
CA TYR A 129 8.53 -1.34 -6.04
C TYR A 129 8.97 0.12 -6.25
N VAL A 130 8.07 0.95 -6.77
CA VAL A 130 8.30 2.37 -7.10
C VAL A 130 7.18 3.25 -6.55
N CYS A 131 7.38 4.57 -6.65
CA CYS A 131 6.46 5.58 -6.13
C CYS A 131 5.35 5.95 -7.13
N ASP A 132 5.66 5.86 -8.43
CA ASP A 132 4.72 6.10 -9.52
C ASP A 132 4.93 5.05 -10.62
N ALA A 133 3.84 4.63 -11.28
CA ALA A 133 3.90 3.64 -12.35
C ALA A 133 4.79 4.07 -13.54
N SER A 134 5.03 5.37 -13.72
CA SER A 134 5.94 5.89 -14.75
C SER A 134 7.43 5.73 -14.41
N ASP A 135 7.78 5.51 -13.14
CA ASP A 135 9.14 5.20 -12.71
C ASP A 135 9.47 3.71 -12.87
N CYS A 136 8.50 2.88 -13.28
CA CYS A 136 8.78 1.50 -13.62
C CYS A 136 9.74 1.42 -14.81
N PRO A 137 10.72 0.52 -14.77
CA PRO A 137 11.53 0.25 -15.93
C PRO A 137 10.63 -0.19 -17.09
N PRO A 138 10.98 0.17 -18.34
CA PRO A 138 10.22 -0.27 -19.49
C PRO A 138 10.12 -1.80 -19.46
N GLU A 139 8.90 -2.31 -19.66
CA GLU A 139 8.65 -3.74 -19.86
C GLU A 139 9.64 -4.27 -20.90
N ASP A 140 10.20 -5.46 -20.67
CA ASP A 140 10.96 -6.16 -21.71
C ASP A 140 10.10 -6.18 -22.98
N PRO A 141 10.70 -5.97 -24.17
CA PRO A 141 9.93 -5.99 -25.40
C PRO A 141 9.17 -7.29 -25.51
N ASP A 142 7.86 -7.18 -25.75
CA ASP A 142 7.06 -8.29 -26.22
C ASP A 142 7.73 -8.87 -27.48
N VAL A 143 8.30 -10.07 -27.36
CA VAL A 143 8.82 -10.86 -28.47
C VAL A 143 8.09 -12.20 -28.42
N TYR A 144 7.14 -12.37 -29.33
CA TYR A 144 6.41 -13.61 -29.49
C TYR A 144 7.01 -14.40 -30.64
N ILE A 145 7.36 -15.67 -30.38
CA ILE A 145 7.70 -16.64 -31.41
C ILE A 145 6.49 -17.56 -31.58
N ILE A 146 6.01 -17.65 -32.81
CA ILE A 146 4.77 -18.35 -33.16
C ILE A 146 5.13 -19.50 -34.08
N ALA A 147 4.90 -20.73 -33.62
CA ALA A 147 4.88 -21.91 -34.48
C ALA A 147 3.47 -22.05 -35.06
N GLY A 148 3.35 -21.92 -36.38
CA GLY A 148 2.08 -22.08 -37.09
C GLY A 148 1.65 -23.54 -37.23
N ASP A 149 0.48 -23.75 -37.82
CA ASP A 149 -0.04 -25.09 -38.11
C ASP A 149 0.91 -25.88 -39.03
N ALA A 150 1.12 -27.17 -38.72
CA ALA A 150 1.91 -28.04 -39.56
C ALA A 150 1.16 -28.39 -40.87
N THR A 151 1.81 -28.21 -42.01
CA THR A 151 1.32 -28.72 -43.29
C THR A 151 1.97 -30.07 -43.58
N VAL A 152 1.18 -31.11 -43.84
CA VAL A 152 1.70 -32.46 -44.10
C VAL A 152 1.63 -32.81 -45.58
N SER A 153 2.73 -33.30 -46.15
CA SER A 153 2.78 -33.79 -47.54
C SER A 153 3.84 -34.87 -47.72
N GLY A 154 3.43 -36.05 -48.21
CA GLY A 154 4.36 -37.10 -48.63
C GLY A 154 5.25 -37.65 -47.52
N GLY A 155 4.75 -37.74 -46.27
CA GLY A 155 5.52 -38.19 -45.11
C GLY A 155 6.37 -37.10 -44.45
N MET A 156 6.26 -35.85 -44.92
CA MET A 156 6.95 -34.69 -44.34
C MET A 156 5.95 -33.74 -43.71
N ALA A 157 6.33 -33.08 -42.62
CA ALA A 157 5.61 -31.95 -42.05
C ALA A 157 6.42 -30.67 -42.15
N TYR A 158 5.76 -29.56 -42.44
CA TYR A 158 6.36 -28.24 -42.56
C TYR A 158 5.69 -27.31 -41.55
N VAL A 159 6.48 -26.75 -40.63
CA VAL A 159 6.02 -25.81 -39.61
C VAL A 159 6.59 -24.44 -39.94
N SER A 160 5.71 -23.48 -40.23
CA SER A 160 6.10 -22.09 -40.45
C SER A 160 6.34 -21.40 -39.11
N LEU A 161 7.52 -20.80 -38.94
CA LEU A 161 7.85 -20.02 -37.75
C LEU A 161 7.72 -18.54 -38.07
N SER A 162 6.94 -17.84 -37.25
CA SER A 162 6.72 -16.39 -37.34
C SER A 162 7.10 -15.71 -36.03
N TYR A 163 7.33 -14.41 -36.09
CA TYR A 163 7.57 -13.59 -34.91
C TYR A 163 6.71 -12.32 -34.94
N GLU A 164 6.41 -11.82 -33.76
CA GLU A 164 5.83 -10.50 -33.53
C GLU A 164 6.69 -9.82 -32.46
N SER A 165 7.18 -8.61 -32.73
CA SER A 165 8.10 -7.95 -31.81
C SER A 165 8.03 -6.43 -31.87
N THR A 166 8.06 -5.80 -30.70
CA THR A 166 8.19 -4.35 -30.57
C THR A 166 9.61 -3.83 -30.76
N GLN A 167 10.61 -4.72 -30.83
CA GLN A 167 12.04 -4.38 -30.97
C GLN A 167 12.73 -5.22 -32.06
N GLU A 168 13.95 -4.83 -32.42
CA GLU A 168 14.75 -5.60 -33.36
C GLU A 168 15.31 -6.88 -32.70
N VAL A 169 15.18 -8.03 -33.36
CA VAL A 169 15.61 -9.33 -32.83
C VAL A 169 16.88 -9.79 -33.55
N ALA A 170 18.01 -9.81 -32.82
CA ALA A 170 19.32 -10.20 -33.38
C ALA A 170 19.46 -11.72 -33.60
N GLY A 171 18.67 -12.52 -32.87
CA GLY A 171 18.64 -13.97 -33.00
C GLY A 171 17.58 -14.59 -32.11
N ILE A 172 17.20 -15.81 -32.44
CA ILE A 172 16.15 -16.58 -31.79
C ILE A 172 16.73 -17.95 -31.45
N GLN A 173 16.48 -18.41 -30.22
CA GLN A 173 16.69 -19.79 -29.82
C GLN A 173 15.38 -20.30 -29.22
N PHE A 174 14.96 -21.49 -29.63
CA PHE A 174 13.74 -22.13 -29.13
C PHE A 174 13.91 -23.64 -29.04
N THR A 175 13.00 -24.29 -28.31
CA THR A 175 12.84 -25.74 -28.31
C THR A 175 11.38 -26.06 -28.65
N ILE A 176 11.16 -26.90 -29.66
CA ILE A 176 9.86 -27.48 -29.98
C ILE A 176 9.91 -28.96 -29.59
N SER A 177 8.97 -29.38 -28.75
CA SER A 177 8.84 -30.77 -28.31
C SER A 177 7.72 -31.45 -29.09
N ASP A 178 7.97 -32.67 -29.55
CA ASP A 178 6.99 -33.58 -30.10
C ASP A 178 6.77 -34.76 -29.13
N GLU A 179 5.53 -34.88 -28.64
CA GLU A 179 5.10 -35.99 -27.79
C GLU A 179 3.76 -36.56 -28.29
N PRO A 180 3.71 -37.83 -28.76
CA PRO A 180 4.80 -38.81 -28.81
C PRO A 180 5.84 -38.49 -29.90
N ASP A 181 7.12 -38.81 -29.66
CA ASP A 181 8.24 -38.63 -30.59
C ASP A 181 8.01 -39.37 -31.93
N VAL A 182 7.38 -38.69 -32.89
CA VAL A 182 7.00 -39.21 -34.21
C VAL A 182 7.56 -38.38 -35.36
N ALA A 183 8.02 -37.16 -35.11
CA ALA A 183 8.55 -36.22 -36.08
C ALA A 183 10.03 -35.94 -35.82
N THR A 184 10.89 -36.18 -36.82
CA THR A 184 12.33 -35.85 -36.73
C THR A 184 12.64 -34.63 -37.58
N ALA A 185 13.18 -33.55 -37.01
CA ALA A 185 13.59 -32.38 -37.78
C ALA A 185 14.77 -32.71 -38.70
N VAL A 186 14.58 -32.48 -40.00
CA VAL A 186 15.57 -32.79 -41.05
C VAL A 186 16.10 -31.54 -41.75
N ALA A 187 15.39 -30.41 -41.68
CA ALA A 187 15.86 -29.13 -42.20
C ALA A 187 15.27 -27.97 -41.41
N PHE A 188 16.04 -26.89 -41.29
CA PHE A 188 15.59 -25.61 -40.75
C PHE A 188 16.08 -24.51 -41.69
N ASP A 189 15.16 -23.97 -42.48
CA ASP A 189 15.46 -23.05 -43.57
C ASP A 189 15.01 -21.64 -43.20
N ALA A 190 15.92 -20.67 -43.27
CA ALA A 190 15.61 -19.26 -43.12
C ALA A 190 14.93 -18.73 -44.40
N ASP A 191 14.03 -17.76 -44.27
CA ASP A 191 13.37 -17.14 -45.43
C ASP A 191 14.32 -16.22 -46.24
N ASP A 192 15.43 -15.78 -45.63
CA ASP A 192 16.46 -14.95 -46.26
C ASP A 192 17.87 -15.51 -45.97
N ASP A 193 18.74 -15.41 -46.97
CA ASP A 193 20.12 -15.92 -46.95
C ASP A 193 21.05 -15.17 -45.95
N VAL A 194 20.61 -14.04 -45.39
CA VAL A 194 21.37 -13.24 -44.41
C VAL A 194 21.35 -13.87 -43.01
N PHE A 195 20.39 -14.74 -42.73
CA PHE A 195 20.26 -15.44 -41.46
C PHE A 195 20.67 -16.91 -41.59
N MET A 196 21.33 -17.40 -40.55
CA MET A 196 21.69 -18.81 -40.42
C MET A 196 20.68 -19.47 -39.50
N ALA A 197 20.11 -20.58 -39.98
CA ALA A 197 19.20 -21.43 -39.24
C ALA A 197 19.86 -22.80 -39.04
N SER A 198 19.87 -23.29 -37.81
CA SER A 198 20.39 -24.62 -37.49
C SER A 198 19.50 -25.27 -36.45
N SER A 199 19.10 -26.51 -36.70
CA SER A 199 18.33 -27.32 -35.76
C SER A 199 19.15 -28.51 -35.30
N ASN A 200 18.89 -28.96 -34.08
CA ASN A 200 19.34 -30.25 -33.57
C ASN A 200 18.18 -30.95 -32.90
N ASP A 201 17.83 -32.11 -33.42
CA ASP A 201 16.80 -32.99 -32.88
C ASP A 201 17.43 -34.04 -31.97
N SER A 202 16.93 -34.16 -30.74
CA SER A 202 17.34 -35.22 -29.83
C SER A 202 16.20 -35.64 -28.91
N GLY A 203 15.58 -36.78 -29.21
CA GLY A 203 14.64 -37.46 -28.31
C GLY A 203 13.30 -36.74 -28.20
N GLY A 204 12.73 -36.35 -29.34
CA GLY A 204 11.46 -35.63 -29.45
C GLY A 204 11.60 -34.11 -29.31
N ASP A 205 12.74 -33.60 -28.85
CA ASP A 205 12.98 -32.17 -28.70
C ASP A 205 13.88 -31.64 -29.83
N VAL A 206 13.37 -30.65 -30.56
CA VAL A 206 14.13 -29.90 -31.57
C VAL A 206 14.55 -28.56 -31.00
N THR A 207 15.85 -28.39 -30.79
CA THR A 207 16.44 -27.09 -30.47
C THR A 207 16.82 -26.37 -31.76
N GLY A 208 16.16 -25.25 -32.04
CA GLY A 208 16.47 -24.37 -33.17
C GLY A 208 17.28 -23.16 -32.72
N VAL A 209 18.29 -22.78 -33.51
CA VAL A 209 19.05 -21.53 -33.36
C VAL A 209 19.02 -20.79 -34.69
N PHE A 210 18.58 -19.53 -34.65
CA PHE A 210 18.44 -18.64 -35.80
C PHE A 210 19.13 -17.32 -35.50
N PHE A 211 20.12 -16.91 -36.31
CA PHE A 211 20.87 -15.67 -36.07
C PHE A 211 21.61 -15.19 -37.31
N SER A 212 22.00 -13.92 -37.34
CA SER A 212 22.87 -13.39 -38.38
C SER A 212 24.29 -13.16 -37.87
N ILE A 213 25.29 -13.70 -38.57
CA ILE A 213 26.71 -13.41 -38.29
C ILE A 213 27.17 -12.05 -38.85
N SER A 214 26.40 -11.45 -39.76
CA SER A 214 26.68 -10.11 -40.28
C SER A 214 26.18 -8.99 -39.37
N GLY A 215 25.47 -9.32 -38.28
CA GLY A 215 24.85 -8.35 -37.38
C GLY A 215 23.53 -7.79 -37.90
N ALA A 216 22.88 -8.48 -38.84
CA ALA A 216 21.51 -8.16 -39.22
C ALA A 216 20.55 -8.57 -38.09
N ALA A 217 19.47 -7.82 -37.93
CA ALA A 217 18.41 -8.12 -36.99
C ALA A 217 17.07 -8.18 -37.73
N LEU A 218 16.16 -8.99 -37.24
CA LEU A 218 14.76 -8.97 -37.67
C LEU A 218 14.15 -7.65 -37.19
N PRO A 219 13.46 -6.87 -38.04
CA PRO A 219 12.88 -5.59 -37.66
C PRO A 219 11.70 -5.76 -36.70
N ALA A 220 11.35 -4.71 -35.96
CA ALA A 220 10.09 -4.69 -35.20
C ALA A 220 8.88 -4.81 -36.15
N THR A 221 7.87 -5.58 -35.73
CA THR A 221 6.62 -5.83 -36.47
C THR A 221 5.46 -6.01 -35.50
N ASP A 222 4.32 -5.39 -35.83
CA ASP A 222 3.03 -5.47 -35.11
C ASP A 222 2.07 -6.51 -35.71
N GLU A 223 2.53 -7.25 -36.73
CA GLU A 223 1.85 -8.41 -37.29
C GLU A 223 2.81 -9.62 -37.32
N ALA A 224 2.26 -10.83 -37.19
CA ALA A 224 3.00 -12.08 -37.28
C ALA A 224 3.71 -12.20 -38.64
N THR A 225 5.04 -12.09 -38.62
CA THR A 225 5.89 -12.14 -39.82
C THR A 225 6.68 -13.44 -39.85
N GLN A 226 6.59 -14.19 -40.93
CA GLN A 226 7.36 -15.42 -41.11
C GLN A 226 8.87 -15.10 -41.21
N PHE A 227 9.70 -15.91 -40.58
CA PHE A 227 11.16 -15.79 -40.67
C PHE A 227 11.86 -17.08 -41.09
N ALA A 228 11.21 -18.23 -40.91
CA ALA A 228 11.79 -19.52 -41.24
C ALA A 228 10.74 -20.64 -41.36
N VAL A 229 11.17 -21.78 -41.90
CA VAL A 229 10.39 -23.02 -41.96
C VAL A 229 11.21 -24.16 -41.35
N LEU A 230 10.60 -24.88 -40.42
CA LEU A 230 11.16 -26.11 -39.85
C LEU A 230 10.49 -27.31 -40.52
N THR A 231 11.31 -28.20 -41.07
CA THR A 231 10.85 -29.37 -41.82
C THR A 231 11.15 -30.64 -41.04
N TYR A 232 10.14 -31.48 -40.90
CA TYR A 232 10.20 -32.75 -40.20
C TYR A 232 9.92 -33.93 -41.14
N GLU A 233 10.65 -35.02 -40.95
CA GLU A 233 10.30 -36.34 -41.49
C GLU A 233 9.44 -37.08 -40.46
N LEU A 234 8.29 -37.57 -40.89
CA LEU A 234 7.34 -38.27 -40.02
C LEU A 234 7.59 -39.77 -40.05
N SER A 235 7.73 -40.36 -38.87
CA SER A 235 7.86 -41.82 -38.67
C SER A 235 6.51 -42.55 -38.66
N ALA A 236 5.40 -41.81 -38.56
CA ALA A 236 4.02 -42.28 -38.61
C ALA A 236 3.13 -41.30 -39.39
N GLU A 237 1.99 -41.77 -39.92
CA GLU A 237 1.02 -40.88 -40.56
C GLU A 237 0.25 -40.09 -39.50
N LEU A 238 0.30 -38.76 -39.59
CA LEU A 238 -0.46 -37.84 -38.74
C LEU A 238 -1.89 -37.65 -39.26
N GLY A 239 -2.87 -37.65 -38.36
CA GLY A 239 -4.27 -37.31 -38.64
C GLY A 239 -4.53 -35.80 -38.56
N ALA A 240 -5.75 -35.38 -38.94
CA ALA A 240 -6.17 -34.01 -38.74
C ALA A 240 -6.46 -33.74 -37.25
N GLY A 241 -5.73 -32.80 -36.64
CA GLY A 241 -5.85 -32.45 -35.22
C GLY A 241 -4.84 -33.13 -34.29
N ASP A 242 -3.89 -33.88 -34.87
CA ASP A 242 -2.63 -34.24 -34.23
C ASP A 242 -1.63 -33.08 -34.32
#